data_AF-A0A939WE28-F1
#
_entry.id   AF-A0A939WE28-F1
#
_cell.length_a   1.000
_cell.length_b   1.000
_cell.length_c   1.000
_cell.angle_alpha   90.00
_cell.angle_beta   90.00
_cell.angle_gamma   90.00
#
_symmetry.space_group_name_H-M   'P 1'
#
loop_
_entity.id
_entity.type
_entity.pdbx_description
1 polymer ?
#
loop_
_entity_poly.entity_id
_entity_poly.type
_entity_poly.pdbx_seq_one_letter_code
_entity_poly.pdbx_strand_id
1 'polypeptide(L)'
;MRNSIHNRKNGRLSSLRRVMAMNMTVMLLIFCFSLPVMADMGPKPSITIRVVNAPSPEYYLALFSEESGQLTDTEKEKLVQKLGDETLAKLCDLEFDGKRLHYPPAGTSICKSNEEGKYKFTYMVPKTFTVVLMTKDGTIYKSESGSRSVFTNAFVYDVANGTLEKDSKIPGALSSQSAFISFCILQSFVYFLATLLIEGIILLCFGLFRPKSIGWFVLANFVTQFILNFFNIAFVFMPIPGRYYYIPWILVEAIITLIEVFWLKKKLVYKNDEIRTKRNTAFAITANVVSALIDIPVVIIFTLAGIYL
;
A
#
# COMPACT_ATOMS: atom_id res chain seq x y z
N MET A 1 51.81 -25.87 20.40
CA MET A 1 51.08 -24.80 21.14
C MET A 1 50.45 -23.72 20.24
N ARG A 2 51.14 -23.17 19.22
CA ARG A 2 50.59 -22.11 18.35
C ARG A 2 49.25 -22.46 17.66
N ASN A 3 49.10 -23.70 17.19
CA ASN A 3 47.87 -24.16 16.53
C ASN A 3 46.66 -24.30 17.47
N SER A 4 46.85 -24.63 18.76
CA SER A 4 45.72 -24.75 19.70
C SER A 4 45.21 -23.38 20.17
N ILE A 5 46.10 -22.38 20.28
CA ILE A 5 45.75 -21.00 20.62
C ILE A 5 45.01 -20.32 19.45
N HIS A 6 45.44 -20.57 18.21
CA HIS A 6 44.78 -20.06 17.01
C HIS A 6 43.38 -20.67 16.82
N ASN A 7 43.22 -21.98 17.03
CA ASN A 7 41.91 -22.65 16.99
C ASN A 7 40.96 -22.17 18.11
N ARG A 8 41.47 -21.93 19.33
CA ARG A 8 40.66 -21.38 20.43
C ARG A 8 40.19 -19.95 20.15
N LYS A 9 41.04 -19.08 19.58
CA LYS A 9 40.66 -17.72 19.17
C LYS A 9 39.58 -17.75 18.08
N ASN A 10 39.75 -18.56 17.04
CA ASN A 10 38.77 -18.70 15.96
C ASN A 10 37.43 -19.29 16.45
N GLY A 11 37.48 -20.25 17.39
CA GLY A 11 36.28 -20.78 18.06
C GLY A 11 35.51 -19.72 18.84
N ARG A 12 36.21 -18.90 19.63
CA ARG A 12 35.62 -17.80 20.44
C ARG A 12 35.03 -16.69 19.58
N LEU A 13 35.69 -16.33 18.48
CA LEU A 13 35.17 -15.37 17.49
C LEU A 13 33.90 -15.90 16.81
N SER A 14 33.84 -17.20 16.50
CA SER A 14 32.65 -17.84 15.91
C SER A 14 31.47 -17.95 16.88
N SER A 15 31.71 -18.09 18.18
CA SER A 15 30.66 -18.14 19.19
C SER A 15 30.15 -16.73 19.52
N LEU A 16 31.03 -15.74 19.60
CA LEU A 16 30.66 -14.34 19.83
C LEU A 16 29.79 -13.80 18.69
N ARG A 17 30.14 -14.10 17.42
CA ARG A 17 29.33 -13.75 16.25
C ARG A 17 27.93 -14.37 16.29
N ARG A 18 27.80 -15.62 16.75
CA ARG A 18 26.51 -16.31 16.90
C ARG A 18 25.64 -15.70 17.99
N VAL A 19 26.23 -15.31 19.12
CA VAL A 19 25.51 -14.67 20.22
C VAL A 19 25.05 -13.26 19.83
N MET A 20 25.92 -12.47 19.18
CA MET A 20 25.56 -11.13 18.67
C MET A 20 24.44 -11.21 17.62
N ALA A 21 24.54 -12.16 16.69
CA ALA A 21 23.51 -12.43 15.70
C ALA A 21 22.15 -12.76 16.32
N MET A 22 22.12 -13.69 17.28
CA MET A 22 20.90 -14.09 17.98
C MET A 22 20.28 -12.92 18.73
N ASN A 23 21.09 -12.10 19.41
CA ASN A 23 20.62 -10.91 20.09
C ASN A 23 20.08 -9.85 19.11
N MET A 24 20.72 -9.67 17.95
CA MET A 24 20.19 -8.80 16.88
C MET A 24 18.85 -9.31 16.36
N THR A 25 18.72 -10.60 16.09
CA THR A 25 17.46 -11.20 15.63
C THR A 25 16.36 -11.02 16.67
N VAL A 26 16.64 -11.26 17.95
CA VAL A 26 15.67 -11.06 19.04
C VAL A 26 15.27 -9.58 19.17
N MET A 27 16.22 -8.65 19.08
CA MET A 27 15.93 -7.20 19.09
C MET A 27 15.06 -6.78 17.91
N LEU A 28 15.32 -7.33 16.71
CA LEU A 28 14.54 -7.08 15.51
C LEU A 28 13.09 -7.60 15.65
N LEU A 29 12.93 -8.80 16.22
CA LEU A 29 11.63 -9.38 16.52
C LEU A 29 10.84 -8.51 17.52
N ILE A 30 11.48 -8.09 18.62
CA ILE A 30 10.84 -7.22 19.63
C ILE A 30 10.40 -5.88 19.01
N PHE A 31 11.21 -5.29 18.13
CA PHE A 31 10.85 -4.07 17.42
C PHE A 31 9.63 -4.27 16.50
N CYS A 32 9.57 -5.37 15.76
CA CYS A 32 8.44 -5.66 14.86
C CYS A 32 7.12 -5.91 15.61
N PHE A 33 7.16 -6.50 16.82
CA PHE A 33 5.95 -6.71 17.63
C PHE A 33 5.42 -5.44 18.33
N SER A 34 6.18 -4.35 18.35
CA SER A 34 5.80 -3.10 19.01
C SER A 34 4.99 -2.13 18.15
N LEU A 35 4.61 -2.54 16.94
CA LEU A 35 3.92 -1.67 16.00
C LEU A 35 2.43 -1.58 16.31
N PRO A 36 1.87 -0.36 16.44
CA PRO A 36 0.43 -0.19 16.63
C PRO A 36 -0.34 -0.64 15.39
N VAL A 37 -1.30 -1.56 15.57
CA VAL A 37 -2.26 -1.96 14.54
C VAL A 37 -3.46 -1.02 14.62
N MET A 38 -3.67 -0.15 13.63
CA MET A 38 -4.89 0.66 13.54
C MET A 38 -5.92 -0.01 12.64
N ALA A 39 -7.17 -0.09 13.09
CA ALA A 39 -8.24 -0.85 12.42
C ALA A 39 -8.79 -0.21 11.13
N ASP A 40 -8.37 1.02 10.81
CA ASP A 40 -8.76 1.77 9.61
C ASP A 40 -7.55 2.03 8.68
N MET A 41 -6.68 1.03 8.57
CA MET A 41 -5.48 1.08 7.72
C MET A 41 -5.71 0.29 6.45
N GLY A 42 -6.14 1.00 5.41
CA GLY A 42 -6.20 0.53 4.04
C GLY A 42 -6.38 1.75 3.13
N PRO A 43 -5.80 1.77 1.91
CA PRO A 43 -5.95 2.92 1.03
C PRO A 43 -7.41 3.07 0.66
N LYS A 44 -7.95 4.23 0.98
CA LYS A 44 -9.33 4.59 0.62
C LYS A 44 -9.31 5.12 -0.81
N PRO A 45 -10.20 4.65 -1.70
CA PRO A 45 -10.30 5.20 -3.04
C PRO A 45 -10.44 6.72 -3.00
N SER A 46 -9.74 7.42 -3.89
CA SER A 46 -9.74 8.87 -3.94
C SER A 46 -9.74 9.44 -5.35
N ILE A 47 -10.37 10.60 -5.51
CA ILE A 47 -10.39 11.37 -6.74
C ILE A 47 -9.83 12.74 -6.42
N THR A 48 -8.77 13.14 -7.12
CA THR A 48 -8.23 14.49 -7.03
C THR A 48 -8.64 15.28 -8.27
N ILE A 49 -9.26 16.43 -8.08
CA ILE A 49 -9.65 17.33 -9.16
C ILE A 49 -8.78 18.58 -9.08
N ARG A 50 -8.10 18.92 -10.17
CA ARG A 50 -7.48 20.22 -10.39
C ARG A 50 -8.39 21.06 -11.28
N VAL A 51 -8.87 22.17 -10.75
CA VAL A 51 -9.75 23.09 -11.48
C VAL A 51 -8.90 24.12 -12.22
N VAL A 52 -9.24 24.38 -13.48
CA VAL A 52 -8.66 25.46 -14.29
C VAL A 52 -9.76 26.30 -14.92
N ASN A 53 -9.44 27.56 -15.24
CA ASN A 53 -10.37 28.52 -15.84
C ASN A 53 -11.67 28.69 -15.02
N ALA A 54 -11.58 28.71 -13.69
CA ALA A 54 -12.73 28.94 -12.84
C ALA A 54 -13.32 30.34 -13.10
N PRO A 55 -14.66 30.46 -13.20
CA PRO A 55 -15.32 31.73 -13.53
C PRO A 55 -15.31 32.74 -12.37
N SER A 56 -15.02 32.29 -11.15
CA SER A 56 -14.95 33.09 -9.93
C SER A 56 -13.87 32.55 -8.99
N PRO A 57 -13.23 33.38 -8.14
CA PRO A 57 -12.30 32.91 -7.11
C PRO A 57 -13.00 32.12 -5.99
N GLU A 58 -14.28 32.41 -5.70
CA GLU A 58 -15.07 31.73 -4.67
C GLU A 58 -16.08 30.77 -5.31
N TYR A 59 -15.90 29.48 -5.05
CA TYR A 59 -16.79 28.42 -5.51
C TYR A 59 -16.77 27.20 -4.60
N TYR A 60 -17.76 26.34 -4.78
CA TYR A 60 -17.88 25.01 -4.20
C TYR A 60 -17.71 23.95 -5.29
N LEU A 61 -17.03 22.87 -4.96
CA LEU A 61 -16.78 21.75 -5.87
C LEU A 61 -17.30 20.45 -5.25
N ALA A 62 -18.05 19.66 -6.02
CA ALA A 62 -18.61 18.40 -5.56
C ALA A 62 -18.61 17.34 -6.67
N LEU A 63 -18.77 16.07 -6.27
CA LEU A 63 -18.97 14.96 -7.18
C LEU A 63 -20.44 14.56 -7.20
N PHE A 64 -20.98 14.29 -8.38
CA PHE A 64 -22.34 13.82 -8.59
C PHE A 64 -22.33 12.46 -9.27
N SER A 65 -23.16 11.52 -8.82
CA SER A 65 -23.20 10.16 -9.36
C SER A 65 -24.60 9.56 -9.24
N GLU A 66 -24.94 8.64 -10.17
CA GLU A 66 -26.15 7.82 -10.12
C GLU A 66 -26.11 6.80 -8.97
N GLU A 67 -24.91 6.45 -8.49
CA GLU A 67 -24.71 5.56 -7.34
C GLU A 67 -25.09 6.23 -6.01
N SER A 68 -25.35 7.55 -6.02
CA SER A 68 -25.58 8.33 -4.80
C SER A 68 -27.06 8.39 -4.43
N GLY A 69 -27.36 8.13 -3.16
CA GLY A 69 -28.69 8.25 -2.60
C GLY A 69 -29.14 9.70 -2.42
N GLN A 70 -30.43 9.86 -2.13
CA GLN A 70 -30.96 11.17 -1.73
C GLN A 70 -30.48 11.50 -0.31
N LEU A 71 -29.99 12.72 -0.11
CA LEU A 71 -29.61 13.18 1.22
C LEU A 71 -30.86 13.40 2.08
N THR A 72 -30.79 12.98 3.34
CA THR A 72 -31.74 13.33 4.38
C THR A 72 -31.59 14.79 4.78
N ASP A 73 -32.65 15.40 5.33
CA ASP A 73 -32.60 16.81 5.76
C ASP A 73 -31.48 17.05 6.79
N THR A 74 -31.26 16.10 7.71
CA THR A 74 -30.16 16.15 8.68
C THR A 74 -28.77 16.14 8.02
N GLU A 75 -28.58 15.41 6.92
CA GLU A 75 -27.30 15.41 6.20
C GLU A 75 -27.07 16.72 5.47
N LYS A 76 -28.12 17.32 4.90
CA LYS A 76 -28.06 18.64 4.27
C LYS A 76 -27.70 19.72 5.28
N GLU A 77 -28.37 19.73 6.44
CA GLU A 77 -28.08 20.66 7.55
C GLU A 77 -26.63 20.54 8.02
N LYS A 78 -26.11 19.32 8.15
CA LYS A 78 -24.69 19.09 8.51
C LYS A 78 -23.72 19.69 7.50
N LEU A 79 -24.01 19.57 6.20
CA LEU A 79 -23.16 20.15 5.14
C LEU A 79 -23.18 21.67 5.18
N VAL A 80 -24.38 22.26 5.26
CA VAL A 80 -24.58 23.71 5.36
C VAL A 80 -23.88 24.27 6.59
N GLN A 81 -24.05 23.62 7.76
CA GLN A 81 -23.40 24.04 9.01
C GLN A 81 -21.87 23.91 8.93
N LYS A 82 -21.35 22.83 8.33
CA LYS A 82 -19.91 22.58 8.22
C LYS A 82 -19.19 23.63 7.37
N LEU A 83 -19.84 24.11 6.31
CA LEU A 83 -19.27 25.08 5.37
C LEU A 83 -19.72 26.52 5.62
N GLY A 84 -20.76 26.72 6.43
CA GLY A 84 -21.27 28.03 6.85
C GLY A 84 -21.93 28.83 5.73
N ASP A 85 -22.55 28.15 4.75
CA ASP A 85 -23.14 28.81 3.57
C ASP A 85 -24.49 28.18 3.21
N GLU A 86 -25.56 28.95 3.36
CA GLU A 86 -26.93 28.52 3.07
C GLU A 86 -27.17 28.26 1.59
N THR A 87 -26.37 28.83 0.68
CA THR A 87 -26.48 28.58 -0.77
C THR A 87 -26.20 27.12 -1.13
N LEU A 88 -25.54 26.36 -0.25
CA LEU A 88 -25.26 24.94 -0.43
C LEU A 88 -26.52 24.08 -0.48
N ALA A 89 -27.66 24.54 0.06
CA ALA A 89 -28.93 23.85 -0.10
C ALA A 89 -29.24 23.59 -1.59
N LYS A 90 -28.93 24.56 -2.47
CA LYS A 90 -29.08 24.43 -3.92
C LYS A 90 -28.24 23.27 -4.49
N LEU A 91 -27.03 23.07 -3.97
CA LEU A 91 -26.16 21.98 -4.40
C LEU A 91 -26.62 20.63 -3.85
N CYS A 92 -27.12 20.60 -2.60
CA CYS A 92 -27.67 19.41 -1.97
C CYS A 92 -28.94 18.88 -2.66
N ASP A 93 -29.78 19.79 -3.18
CA ASP A 93 -31.04 19.47 -3.86
C ASP A 93 -30.89 19.31 -5.37
N LEU A 94 -29.70 19.57 -5.92
CA LEU A 94 -29.45 19.44 -7.35
C LEU A 94 -29.57 17.97 -7.79
N GLU A 95 -30.34 17.72 -8.85
CA GLU A 95 -30.43 16.43 -9.53
C GLU A 95 -30.40 16.66 -11.04
N PHE A 96 -29.66 15.83 -11.77
CA PHE A 96 -29.64 15.84 -13.23
C PHE A 96 -29.22 14.48 -13.76
N ASP A 97 -29.84 14.01 -14.83
CA ASP A 97 -29.53 12.71 -15.45
C ASP A 97 -29.48 11.54 -14.45
N GLY A 98 -30.34 11.58 -13.42
CA GLY A 98 -30.35 10.60 -12.31
C GLY A 98 -29.16 10.71 -11.34
N LYS A 99 -28.24 11.65 -11.55
CA LYS A 99 -27.08 11.91 -10.70
C LYS A 99 -27.43 12.87 -9.57
N ARG A 100 -26.97 12.52 -8.37
CA ARG A 100 -27.12 13.30 -7.13
C ARG A 100 -25.78 13.54 -6.47
N LEU A 101 -25.75 14.47 -5.52
CA LEU A 101 -24.56 14.78 -4.73
C LEU A 101 -24.03 13.52 -4.04
N HIS A 102 -22.74 13.22 -4.25
CA HIS A 102 -22.08 12.12 -3.58
C HIS A 102 -21.81 12.47 -2.11
N TYR A 103 -22.40 11.69 -1.20
CA TYR A 103 -22.28 11.88 0.24
C TYR A 103 -21.75 10.59 0.91
N PRO A 104 -20.43 10.45 1.10
CA PRO A 104 -19.87 9.27 1.73
C PRO A 104 -20.02 9.30 3.27
N PRO A 105 -20.00 8.14 3.95
CA PRO A 105 -20.16 8.09 5.42
C PRO A 105 -19.00 8.76 6.17
N ALA A 106 -17.86 8.96 5.51
CA ALA A 106 -16.71 9.69 5.99
C ALA A 106 -16.00 10.35 4.80
N GLY A 107 -15.11 11.32 5.04
CA GLY A 107 -14.39 12.02 3.98
C GLY A 107 -15.05 13.34 3.58
N THR A 108 -14.95 13.68 2.29
CA THR A 108 -15.32 15.01 1.77
C THR A 108 -16.37 14.87 0.68
N SER A 109 -17.53 15.50 0.87
CA SER A 109 -18.62 15.56 -0.11
C SER A 109 -18.54 16.84 -0.96
N ILE A 110 -18.20 17.96 -0.34
CA ILE A 110 -18.11 19.29 -0.96
C ILE A 110 -16.82 19.96 -0.49
N CYS A 111 -16.07 20.53 -1.44
CA CYS A 111 -14.88 21.34 -1.19
C CYS A 111 -15.19 22.82 -1.43
N LYS A 112 -14.72 23.71 -0.56
CA LYS A 112 -14.66 25.16 -0.85
C LYS A 112 -13.38 25.47 -1.63
N SER A 113 -13.43 26.48 -2.50
CA SER A 113 -12.28 26.87 -3.30
C SER A 113 -11.05 27.21 -2.46
N ASN A 114 -9.86 26.90 -2.99
CA ASN A 114 -8.57 27.18 -2.37
C ASN A 114 -7.59 27.77 -3.41
N GLU A 115 -6.47 28.32 -2.94
CA GLU A 115 -5.46 28.96 -3.79
C GLU A 115 -4.79 27.98 -4.78
N GLU A 116 -4.70 26.70 -4.42
CA GLU A 116 -4.06 25.67 -5.25
C GLU A 116 -4.95 25.18 -6.41
N GLY A 117 -6.26 25.42 -6.33
CA GLY A 117 -7.25 24.87 -7.27
C GLY A 117 -7.28 23.34 -7.28
N LYS A 118 -6.84 22.67 -6.20
CA LYS A 118 -6.76 21.20 -6.10
C LYS A 118 -7.64 20.70 -4.96
N TYR A 119 -8.43 19.67 -5.25
CA TYR A 119 -9.46 19.17 -4.34
C TYR A 119 -9.43 17.64 -4.31
N LYS A 120 -9.33 17.06 -3.11
CA LYS A 120 -9.27 15.62 -2.92
C LYS A 120 -10.56 15.11 -2.28
N PHE A 121 -11.27 14.27 -3.01
CA PHE A 121 -12.40 13.49 -2.54
C PHE A 121 -11.90 12.10 -2.13
N THR A 122 -12.33 11.62 -0.97
CA THR A 122 -11.85 10.36 -0.38
C THR A 122 -13.02 9.58 0.19
N TYR A 123 -12.84 8.26 0.29
CA TYR A 123 -13.76 7.30 0.93
C TYR A 123 -15.01 7.04 0.10
N MET A 124 -15.17 5.78 -0.33
CA MET A 124 -16.31 5.32 -1.16
C MET A 124 -16.62 6.20 -2.38
N VAL A 125 -15.62 6.86 -2.96
CA VAL A 125 -15.81 7.71 -4.15
C VAL A 125 -16.43 6.92 -5.32
N PRO A 126 -17.35 7.52 -6.07
CA PRO A 126 -18.14 6.83 -7.08
C PRO A 126 -17.28 6.33 -8.24
N LYS A 127 -17.74 5.27 -8.92
CA LYS A 127 -17.04 4.75 -10.11
C LYS A 127 -17.20 5.68 -11.31
N THR A 128 -18.42 6.17 -11.54
CA THR A 128 -18.77 7.15 -12.56
C THR A 128 -19.29 8.41 -11.90
N PHE A 129 -18.84 9.57 -12.36
CA PHE A 129 -19.19 10.83 -11.73
C PHE A 129 -19.18 12.01 -12.70
N THR A 130 -19.85 13.08 -12.31
CA THR A 130 -19.73 14.40 -12.92
C THR A 130 -19.20 15.35 -11.85
N VAL A 131 -18.22 16.17 -12.19
CA VAL A 131 -17.76 17.25 -11.31
C VAL A 131 -18.72 18.42 -11.47
N VAL A 132 -19.23 18.93 -10.35
CA VAL A 132 -20.09 20.09 -10.31
C VAL A 132 -19.39 21.21 -9.56
N LEU A 133 -19.30 22.37 -10.19
CA LEU A 133 -18.82 23.59 -9.58
C LEU A 133 -19.99 24.55 -9.42
N MET A 134 -20.15 25.12 -8.22
CA MET A 134 -21.14 26.15 -7.94
C MET A 134 -20.43 27.40 -7.43
N THR A 135 -20.59 28.52 -8.11
CA THR A 135 -20.07 29.81 -7.64
C THR A 135 -20.92 30.35 -6.49
N LYS A 136 -20.42 31.34 -5.75
CA LYS A 136 -21.13 31.92 -4.59
C LYS A 136 -22.50 32.55 -4.92
N ASP A 137 -22.65 33.08 -6.12
CA ASP A 137 -23.92 33.57 -6.66
C ASP A 137 -24.89 32.43 -7.07
N GLY A 138 -24.47 31.17 -6.92
CA GLY A 138 -25.27 29.99 -7.18
C GLY A 138 -25.28 29.54 -8.64
N THR A 139 -24.42 30.10 -9.51
CA THR A 139 -24.27 29.64 -10.90
C THR A 139 -23.59 28.28 -10.92
N ILE A 140 -24.14 27.33 -11.70
CA ILE A 140 -23.72 25.93 -11.72
C ILE A 140 -23.02 25.61 -13.04
N TYR A 141 -21.85 24.98 -12.94
CA TYR A 141 -21.07 24.45 -14.04
C TYR A 141 -20.91 22.94 -13.84
N LYS A 142 -21.01 22.19 -14.93
CA LYS A 142 -20.92 20.73 -14.92
C LYS A 142 -19.81 20.30 -15.86
N SER A 143 -19.08 19.27 -15.48
CA SER A 143 -18.11 18.63 -16.35
C SER A 143 -18.76 17.55 -17.22
N GLU A 144 -18.07 17.11 -18.25
CA GLU A 144 -18.25 15.78 -18.84
C GLU A 144 -18.15 14.68 -17.77
N SER A 145 -18.67 13.49 -18.07
CA SER A 145 -18.63 12.37 -17.11
C SER A 145 -17.23 11.78 -17.01
N GLY A 146 -16.70 11.73 -15.79
CA GLY A 146 -15.49 11.03 -15.43
C GLY A 146 -15.76 9.58 -15.03
N SER A 147 -14.75 8.73 -15.20
CA SER A 147 -14.77 7.34 -14.74
C SER A 147 -13.47 6.98 -14.05
N ARG A 148 -13.59 6.39 -12.85
CA ARG A 148 -12.49 5.89 -12.06
C ARG A 148 -12.08 4.50 -12.55
N SER A 149 -10.83 4.39 -12.99
CA SER A 149 -10.25 3.13 -13.47
C SER A 149 -9.38 2.41 -12.42
N VAL A 150 -8.92 3.10 -11.37
CA VAL A 150 -8.10 2.53 -10.29
C VAL A 150 -8.44 3.13 -8.91
N PHE A 151 -7.67 2.82 -7.86
CA PHE A 151 -7.92 3.33 -6.49
C PHE A 151 -7.73 4.84 -6.33
N THR A 152 -6.76 5.46 -7.01
CA THR A 152 -6.57 6.92 -6.99
C THR A 152 -6.46 7.47 -8.40
N ASN A 153 -7.35 8.39 -8.75
CA ASN A 153 -7.32 9.07 -10.04
C ASN A 153 -7.19 10.58 -9.83
N ALA A 154 -6.50 11.24 -10.74
CA ALA A 154 -6.44 12.68 -10.81
C ALA A 154 -7.03 13.15 -12.13
N PHE A 155 -7.79 14.25 -12.09
CA PHE A 155 -8.42 14.86 -13.25
C PHE A 155 -8.21 16.37 -13.27
N VAL A 156 -8.18 16.94 -14.48
CA VAL A 156 -8.24 18.37 -14.74
C VAL A 156 -9.65 18.70 -15.18
N TYR A 157 -10.31 19.58 -14.44
CA TYR A 157 -11.60 20.12 -14.84
C TYR A 157 -11.40 21.53 -15.41
N ASP A 158 -11.62 21.68 -16.71
CA ASP A 158 -11.68 22.99 -17.36
C ASP A 158 -13.12 23.51 -17.32
N VAL A 159 -13.38 24.49 -16.46
CA VAL A 159 -14.75 24.96 -16.19
C VAL A 159 -15.33 25.71 -17.39
N ALA A 160 -14.49 26.44 -18.13
CA ALA A 160 -14.91 27.23 -19.28
C ALA A 160 -15.37 26.35 -20.44
N ASN A 161 -14.68 25.21 -20.65
CA ASN A 161 -14.97 24.27 -21.74
C ASN A 161 -15.86 23.09 -21.30
N GLY A 162 -16.05 22.88 -20.00
CA GLY A 162 -16.80 21.76 -19.45
C GLY A 162 -16.07 20.41 -19.54
N THR A 163 -14.79 20.37 -19.92
CA THR A 163 -14.05 19.13 -20.18
C THR A 163 -13.42 18.56 -18.91
N LEU A 164 -13.33 17.22 -18.85
CA LEU A 164 -12.71 16.50 -17.73
C LEU A 164 -11.69 15.48 -18.24
N GLU A 165 -10.42 15.78 -18.08
CA GLU A 165 -9.32 14.95 -18.58
C GLU A 165 -8.49 14.36 -17.44
N LYS A 166 -7.81 13.23 -17.66
CA LYS A 166 -6.90 12.67 -16.64
C LYS A 166 -5.69 13.58 -16.45
N ASP A 167 -5.38 13.93 -15.20
CA ASP A 167 -4.23 14.77 -14.87
C ASP A 167 -2.97 13.92 -14.64
N SER A 168 -2.06 13.92 -15.60
CA SER A 168 -0.74 13.27 -15.48
C SER A 168 0.26 14.08 -14.65
N LYS A 169 -0.05 15.34 -14.30
CA LYS A 169 0.86 16.23 -13.57
C LYS A 169 0.76 16.11 -12.05
N ILE A 170 -0.23 15.37 -11.53
CA ILE A 170 -0.37 15.14 -10.08
C ILE A 170 0.49 13.93 -9.68
N PRO A 171 1.59 14.13 -8.92
CA PRO A 171 2.46 13.02 -8.50
C PRO A 171 1.68 11.99 -7.68
N GLY A 172 1.88 10.70 -7.97
CA GLY A 172 1.23 9.60 -7.25
C GLY A 172 -0.19 9.25 -7.72
N ALA A 173 -0.76 9.98 -8.69
CA ALA A 173 -1.98 9.55 -9.35
C ALA A 173 -1.64 8.44 -10.36
N LEU A 174 -1.98 7.19 -10.03
CA LEU A 174 -1.86 6.10 -11.00
C LEU A 174 -2.98 6.20 -12.02
N SER A 175 -2.72 6.95 -13.08
CA SER A 175 -3.73 7.31 -14.09
C SER A 175 -4.21 6.11 -14.92
N SER A 176 -3.56 4.95 -14.83
CA SER A 176 -3.94 3.72 -15.53
C SER A 176 -3.69 2.44 -14.71
N GLN A 177 -4.41 1.37 -15.05
CA GLN A 177 -4.19 0.03 -14.50
C GLN A 177 -2.77 -0.49 -14.81
N SER A 178 -2.21 -0.15 -15.97
CA SER A 178 -0.83 -0.53 -16.33
C SER A 178 0.21 0.18 -15.50
N ALA A 179 0.01 1.45 -15.16
CA ALA A 179 0.86 2.17 -14.22
C ALA A 179 0.80 1.50 -12.84
N PHE A 180 -0.40 1.05 -12.43
CA PHE A 180 -0.59 0.38 -11.14
C PHE A 180 0.13 -0.96 -11.06
N ILE A 181 -0.03 -1.80 -12.07
CA ILE A 181 0.72 -3.05 -12.16
C ILE A 181 2.23 -2.79 -12.19
N SER A 182 2.69 -1.78 -12.94
CA SER A 182 4.13 -1.43 -13.02
C SER A 182 4.68 -0.99 -11.67
N PHE A 183 3.91 -0.20 -10.92
CA PHE A 183 4.26 0.22 -9.57
C PHE A 183 4.34 -0.98 -8.61
N CYS A 184 3.34 -1.88 -8.63
CA CYS A 184 3.36 -3.10 -7.81
C CYS A 184 4.59 -3.96 -8.13
N ILE A 185 4.94 -4.14 -9.41
CA ILE A 185 6.13 -4.91 -9.80
C ILE A 185 7.41 -4.28 -9.24
N LEU A 186 7.57 -2.95 -9.38
CA LEU A 186 8.74 -2.24 -8.85
C LEU A 186 8.82 -2.38 -7.33
N GLN A 187 7.69 -2.22 -6.64
CA GLN A 187 7.58 -2.39 -5.19
C GLN A 187 7.99 -3.80 -4.77
N SER A 188 7.50 -4.83 -5.44
CA SER A 188 7.87 -6.22 -5.16
C SER A 188 9.35 -6.51 -5.42
N PHE A 189 9.96 -5.83 -6.39
CA PHE A 189 11.39 -5.92 -6.59
C PHE A 189 12.19 -5.30 -5.42
N VAL A 190 11.73 -4.16 -4.89
CA VAL A 190 12.33 -3.56 -3.68
C VAL A 190 12.18 -4.50 -2.47
N TYR A 191 11.01 -5.13 -2.29
CA TYR A 191 10.81 -6.11 -1.22
C TYR A 191 11.72 -7.32 -1.37
N PHE A 192 11.83 -7.87 -2.58
CA PHE A 192 12.75 -8.95 -2.87
C PHE A 192 14.19 -8.61 -2.46
N LEU A 193 14.67 -7.39 -2.74
CA LEU A 193 15.99 -6.95 -2.31
C LEU A 193 16.12 -6.79 -0.79
N ALA A 194 15.08 -6.29 -0.12
CA ALA A 194 15.05 -6.17 1.34
C ALA A 194 15.09 -7.56 2.01
N THR A 195 14.29 -8.50 1.52
CA THR A 195 14.27 -9.90 1.97
C THR A 195 15.63 -10.54 1.78
N LEU A 196 16.25 -10.42 0.60
CA LEU A 196 17.60 -10.93 0.35
C LEU A 196 18.63 -10.35 1.33
N LEU A 197 18.53 -9.07 1.67
CA LEU A 197 19.43 -8.42 2.62
C LEU A 197 19.25 -9.00 4.03
N ILE A 198 18.02 -9.04 4.53
CA ILE A 198 17.68 -9.50 5.88
C ILE A 198 18.00 -10.99 6.04
N GLU A 199 17.51 -11.82 5.13
CA GLU A 199 17.76 -13.25 5.17
C GLU A 199 19.22 -13.57 4.87
N GLY A 200 19.91 -12.76 4.07
CA GLY A 200 21.35 -12.85 3.85
C GLY A 200 22.15 -12.60 5.13
N ILE A 201 21.73 -11.63 5.96
CA ILE A 201 22.30 -11.43 7.31
C ILE A 201 22.07 -12.68 8.15
N ILE A 202 20.86 -13.25 8.14
CA ILE A 202 20.55 -14.48 8.88
C ILE A 202 21.38 -15.67 8.33
N LEU A 203 21.58 -15.76 7.02
CA LEU A 203 22.40 -16.79 6.36
C LEU A 203 23.86 -16.70 6.83
N LEU A 204 24.40 -15.48 6.96
CA LEU A 204 25.71 -15.21 7.56
C LEU A 204 25.76 -15.66 9.02
N CYS A 205 24.74 -15.34 9.81
CA CYS A 205 24.62 -15.74 11.22
C CYS A 205 24.59 -17.27 11.42
N PHE A 206 23.95 -17.97 10.47
CA PHE A 206 23.96 -19.43 10.43
C PHE A 206 25.27 -20.00 9.84
N GLY A 207 26.15 -19.18 9.27
CA GLY A 207 27.41 -19.62 8.68
C GLY A 207 27.24 -20.38 7.36
N LEU A 208 26.14 -20.10 6.66
CA LEU A 208 25.70 -20.71 5.40
C LEU A 208 26.04 -19.83 4.18
N PHE A 209 26.69 -18.68 4.39
CA PHE A 209 27.17 -17.82 3.30
C PHE A 209 28.34 -18.50 2.57
N ARG A 210 28.00 -19.37 1.61
CA ARG A 210 28.92 -20.21 0.83
C ARG A 210 28.58 -20.11 -0.65
N PRO A 211 29.57 -20.09 -1.56
CA PRO A 211 29.31 -20.01 -3.00
C PRO A 211 28.30 -21.05 -3.51
N LYS A 212 28.39 -22.29 -3.01
CA LYS A 212 27.48 -23.39 -3.34
C LYS A 212 26.06 -23.24 -2.76
N SER A 213 25.87 -22.37 -1.77
CA SER A 213 24.58 -22.13 -1.10
C SER A 213 23.90 -20.86 -1.58
N ILE A 214 24.67 -19.84 -1.98
CA ILE A 214 24.14 -18.52 -2.38
C ILE A 214 23.14 -18.66 -3.54
N GLY A 215 23.47 -19.44 -4.58
CA GLY A 215 22.56 -19.62 -5.72
C GLY A 215 21.22 -20.24 -5.33
N TRP A 216 21.22 -21.24 -4.44
CA TRP A 216 19.98 -21.86 -3.96
C TRP A 216 19.19 -20.93 -3.03
N PHE A 217 19.87 -20.16 -2.20
CA PHE A 217 19.27 -19.15 -1.34
C PHE A 217 18.56 -18.07 -2.16
N VAL A 218 19.27 -17.44 -3.10
CA VAL A 218 18.71 -16.39 -3.97
C VAL A 218 17.56 -16.92 -4.82
N LEU A 219 17.68 -18.14 -5.37
CA LEU A 219 16.62 -18.74 -6.16
C LEU A 219 15.36 -19.04 -5.33
N ALA A 220 15.51 -19.57 -4.10
CA ALA A 220 14.38 -19.83 -3.23
C ALA A 220 13.62 -18.53 -2.94
N ASN A 221 14.33 -17.49 -2.48
CA ASN A 221 13.77 -16.17 -2.23
C ASN A 221 13.11 -15.55 -3.48
N PHE A 222 13.69 -15.72 -4.67
CA PHE A 222 13.11 -15.19 -5.90
C PHE A 222 11.77 -15.86 -6.23
N VAL A 223 11.71 -17.19 -6.11
CA VAL A 223 10.48 -17.95 -6.39
C VAL A 223 9.41 -17.65 -5.34
N THR A 224 9.77 -17.59 -4.07
CA THR A 224 8.80 -17.32 -2.99
C THR A 224 8.29 -15.90 -3.01
N GLN A 225 9.14 -14.91 -3.28
CA GLN A 225 8.72 -13.53 -3.47
C GLN A 225 7.84 -13.34 -4.72
N PHE A 226 8.06 -14.14 -5.77
CA PHE A 226 7.14 -14.15 -6.92
C PHE A 226 5.74 -14.65 -6.51
N ILE A 227 5.65 -15.71 -5.71
CA ILE A 227 4.37 -16.24 -5.20
C ILE A 227 3.66 -15.20 -4.32
N LEU A 228 4.39 -14.58 -3.38
CA LEU A 228 3.86 -13.57 -2.49
C LEU A 228 3.37 -12.33 -3.26
N ASN A 229 4.16 -11.88 -4.24
CA ASN A 229 3.80 -10.76 -5.10
C ASN A 229 2.51 -11.05 -5.88
N PHE A 230 2.42 -12.22 -6.52
CA PHE A 230 1.23 -12.60 -7.25
C PHE A 230 -0.01 -12.61 -6.35
N PHE A 231 0.11 -13.16 -5.13
CA PHE A 231 -0.95 -13.11 -4.13
C PHE A 231 -1.36 -11.67 -3.79
N ASN A 232 -0.40 -10.78 -3.52
CA ASN A 232 -0.66 -9.39 -3.17
C ASN A 232 -1.40 -8.64 -4.30
N ILE A 233 -0.92 -8.77 -5.54
CA ILE A 233 -1.57 -8.14 -6.71
C ILE A 233 -2.99 -8.71 -6.89
N ALA A 234 -3.18 -10.02 -6.79
CA ALA A 234 -4.49 -10.64 -6.93
C ALA A 234 -5.47 -10.17 -5.85
N PHE A 235 -4.99 -10.03 -4.60
CA PHE A 235 -5.82 -9.61 -3.47
C PHE A 235 -6.39 -8.19 -3.64
N VAL A 236 -5.62 -7.26 -4.24
CA VAL A 236 -6.09 -5.88 -4.51
C VAL A 236 -7.37 -5.86 -5.36
N PHE A 237 -7.54 -6.83 -6.25
CA PHE A 237 -8.71 -6.90 -7.13
C PHE A 237 -9.88 -7.70 -6.54
N MET A 238 -9.75 -8.24 -5.33
CA MET A 238 -10.83 -8.96 -4.66
C MET A 238 -11.73 -7.99 -3.89
N PRO A 239 -13.07 -8.22 -3.85
CA PRO A 239 -14.01 -7.41 -3.07
C PRO A 239 -13.99 -7.77 -1.57
N ILE A 240 -12.80 -7.90 -0.98
CA ILE A 240 -12.61 -8.28 0.42
C ILE A 240 -12.14 -7.03 1.19
N PRO A 241 -12.78 -6.69 2.33
CA PRO A 241 -12.31 -5.58 3.16
C PRO A 241 -10.85 -5.77 3.58
N GLY A 242 -10.02 -4.73 3.42
CA GLY A 242 -8.57 -4.79 3.65
C GLY A 242 -8.16 -5.30 5.05
N ARG A 243 -9.01 -5.12 6.08
CA ARG A 243 -8.80 -5.70 7.41
C ARG A 243 -8.67 -7.23 7.44
N TYR A 244 -9.23 -7.92 6.44
CA TYR A 244 -9.12 -9.38 6.30
C TYR A 244 -7.92 -9.82 5.47
N TYR A 245 -7.07 -8.90 4.98
CA TYR A 245 -5.85 -9.22 4.23
C TYR A 245 -4.84 -10.05 5.04
N TYR A 246 -4.69 -9.73 6.33
CA TYR A 246 -3.63 -10.32 7.16
C TYR A 246 -3.80 -11.83 7.39
N ILE A 247 -5.03 -12.34 7.45
CA ILE A 247 -5.28 -13.79 7.64
C ILE A 247 -4.78 -14.62 6.43
N PRO A 248 -5.25 -14.39 5.19
CA PRO A 248 -4.73 -15.09 4.02
C PRO A 248 -3.26 -14.79 3.75
N TRP A 249 -2.78 -13.57 4.06
CA TRP A 249 -1.34 -13.27 3.97
C TRP A 249 -0.51 -14.16 4.90
N ILE A 250 -0.89 -14.30 6.18
CA ILE A 250 -0.23 -15.23 7.13
C ILE A 250 -0.23 -16.67 6.61
N LEU A 251 -1.33 -17.12 5.99
CA LEU A 251 -1.42 -18.47 5.43
C LEU A 251 -0.46 -18.65 4.25
N VAL A 252 -0.35 -17.66 3.36
CA VAL A 252 0.59 -17.67 2.24
C VAL A 252 2.04 -17.68 2.73
N GLU A 253 2.37 -16.86 3.72
CA GLU A 253 3.70 -16.84 4.35
C GLU A 253 4.05 -18.19 5.00
N ALA A 254 3.08 -18.84 5.66
CA ALA A 254 3.27 -20.17 6.21
C ALA A 254 3.55 -21.20 5.11
N ILE A 255 2.84 -21.14 3.98
CA ILE A 255 3.09 -22.01 2.82
C ILE A 255 4.47 -21.74 2.21
N ILE A 256 4.84 -20.47 2.04
CA ILE A 256 6.17 -20.05 1.57
C ILE A 256 7.26 -20.61 2.47
N THR A 257 7.12 -20.45 3.79
CA THR A 257 8.05 -21.00 4.77
C THR A 257 8.21 -22.52 4.61
N LEU A 258 7.11 -23.25 4.40
CA LEU A 258 7.16 -24.70 4.17
C LEU A 258 7.89 -25.06 2.87
N ILE A 259 7.65 -24.32 1.78
CA ILE A 259 8.34 -24.48 0.50
C ILE A 259 9.85 -24.28 0.68
N GLU A 260 10.25 -23.17 1.32
CA GLU A 260 11.66 -22.87 1.56
C GLU A 260 12.34 -23.89 2.46
N VAL A 261 11.69 -24.31 3.54
CA VAL A 261 12.19 -25.39 4.40
C VAL A 261 12.43 -26.65 3.60
N PHE A 262 11.46 -27.08 2.78
CA PHE A 262 11.58 -28.31 2.01
C PHE A 262 12.74 -28.24 1.02
N TRP A 263 12.92 -27.09 0.38
CA TRP A 263 13.96 -26.84 -0.61
C TRP A 263 15.35 -26.69 0.04
N LEU A 264 15.52 -25.70 0.92
CA LEU A 264 16.80 -25.26 1.44
C LEU A 264 17.43 -26.27 2.41
N LYS A 265 16.61 -27.08 3.12
CA LYS A 265 17.14 -28.06 4.09
C LYS A 265 18.15 -29.03 3.49
N LYS A 266 18.01 -29.34 2.18
CA LYS A 266 18.88 -30.28 1.44
C LYS A 266 19.89 -29.59 0.51
N LYS A 267 19.85 -28.26 0.35
CA LYS A 267 20.70 -27.53 -0.62
C LYS A 267 21.75 -26.64 0.03
N LEU A 268 21.50 -26.17 1.24
CA LEU A 268 22.44 -25.33 1.98
C LEU A 268 23.55 -26.19 2.60
N VAL A 269 24.79 -25.74 2.46
CA VAL A 269 25.99 -26.48 2.88
C VAL A 269 26.86 -25.63 3.80
N TYR A 270 27.53 -26.31 4.75
CA TYR A 270 28.50 -25.71 5.64
C TYR A 270 29.92 -25.80 5.07
N LYS A 271 30.92 -25.44 5.88
CA LYS A 271 32.32 -25.72 5.58
C LYS A 271 32.49 -27.24 5.33
N ASN A 272 33.18 -27.62 4.26
CA ASN A 272 33.37 -29.01 3.79
C ASN A 272 32.13 -29.65 3.14
N ASP A 273 31.22 -28.86 2.59
CA ASP A 273 30.04 -29.35 1.85
C ASP A 273 29.06 -30.20 2.69
N GLU A 274 29.16 -30.12 4.02
CA GLU A 274 28.28 -30.84 4.93
C GLU A 274 26.86 -30.26 4.90
N ILE A 275 25.84 -31.11 4.80
CA ILE A 275 24.43 -30.75 4.92
C ILE A 275 23.95 -31.05 6.33
N ARG A 276 23.46 -30.03 7.05
CA ARG A 276 22.86 -30.19 8.39
C ARG A 276 21.38 -29.88 8.34
N THR A 277 20.57 -30.86 7.94
CA THR A 277 19.14 -30.70 7.67
C THR A 277 18.40 -29.96 8.79
N LYS A 278 18.58 -30.35 10.06
CA LYS A 278 17.92 -29.70 11.21
C LYS A 278 18.29 -28.21 11.32
N ARG A 279 19.57 -27.89 11.12
CA ARG A 279 20.07 -26.50 11.22
C ARG A 279 19.65 -25.66 10.03
N ASN A 280 19.59 -26.26 8.83
CA ASN A 280 19.08 -25.61 7.63
C ASN A 280 17.56 -25.36 7.71
N THR A 281 16.80 -26.29 8.30
CA THR A 281 15.38 -26.08 8.62
C THR A 281 15.22 -24.91 9.58
N ALA A 282 16.01 -24.86 10.66
CA ALA A 282 15.97 -23.74 11.61
C ALA A 282 16.32 -22.40 10.94
N PHE A 283 17.30 -22.39 10.02
CA PHE A 283 17.62 -21.23 9.21
C PHE A 283 16.40 -20.77 8.40
N ALA A 284 15.81 -21.65 7.58
CA ALA A 284 14.71 -21.29 6.70
C ALA A 284 13.50 -20.74 7.49
N ILE A 285 13.13 -21.38 8.59
CA ILE A 285 12.05 -20.89 9.46
C ILE A 285 12.40 -19.51 10.04
N THR A 286 13.62 -19.35 10.57
CA THR A 286 14.03 -18.08 11.19
C THR A 286 14.07 -16.94 10.17
N ALA A 287 14.61 -17.22 8.98
CA ALA A 287 14.72 -16.26 7.89
C ALA A 287 13.33 -15.77 7.47
N ASN A 288 12.42 -16.69 7.14
CA ASN A 288 11.06 -16.37 6.67
C ASN A 288 10.22 -15.67 7.75
N VAL A 289 10.29 -16.10 9.01
CA VAL A 289 9.56 -15.43 10.10
C VAL A 289 10.05 -14.00 10.29
N VAL A 290 11.37 -13.78 10.23
CA VAL A 290 11.95 -12.44 10.43
C VAL A 290 11.65 -11.52 9.24
N SER A 291 11.75 -12.02 8.00
CA SER A 291 11.40 -11.24 6.81
C SER A 291 9.91 -10.89 6.78
N ALA A 292 9.02 -11.86 7.02
CA ALA A 292 7.57 -11.61 7.08
C ALA A 292 7.19 -10.56 8.15
N LEU A 293 7.83 -10.57 9.32
CA LEU A 293 7.55 -9.58 10.37
C LEU A 293 7.97 -8.15 10.00
N ILE A 294 8.96 -8.00 9.11
CA ILE A 294 9.41 -6.69 8.60
C ILE A 294 8.51 -6.22 7.45
N ASP A 295 7.93 -7.15 6.69
CA ASP A 295 6.98 -6.79 5.64
C ASP A 295 5.75 -6.07 6.23
N ILE A 296 5.30 -6.42 7.44
CA ILE A 296 4.14 -5.80 8.13
C ILE A 296 4.25 -4.26 8.29
N PRO A 297 5.26 -3.68 8.98
CA PRO A 297 5.43 -2.23 9.11
C PRO A 297 5.58 -1.51 7.78
N VAL A 298 6.26 -2.12 6.81
CA VAL A 298 6.57 -1.47 5.54
C VAL A 298 5.32 -1.40 4.67
N VAL A 299 4.55 -2.50 4.60
CA VAL A 299 3.18 -2.54 4.07
C VAL A 299 2.32 -1.43 4.69
N ILE A 300 2.37 -1.28 6.02
CA ILE A 300 1.61 -0.28 6.76
C ILE A 300 2.05 1.17 6.47
N ILE A 301 3.35 1.48 6.50
CA ILE A 301 3.89 2.85 6.33
C ILE A 301 3.60 3.40 4.93
N PHE A 302 3.75 2.58 3.90
CA PHE A 302 3.46 3.00 2.53
C PHE A 302 1.95 3.12 2.26
N THR A 303 1.15 2.22 2.85
CA THR A 303 -0.33 2.36 2.89
C THR A 303 -0.77 3.69 3.53
N LEU A 304 -0.15 4.09 4.64
CA LEU A 304 -0.44 5.33 5.35
C LEU A 304 0.01 6.59 4.60
N ALA A 305 1.09 6.52 3.82
CA ALA A 305 1.59 7.64 3.00
C ALA A 305 0.71 7.94 1.78
N GLY A 306 -0.39 7.18 1.57
CA GLY A 306 -1.17 7.24 0.33
C GLY A 306 -0.43 6.64 -0.86
N ILE A 307 0.64 5.90 -0.61
CA ILE A 307 1.49 5.21 -1.59
C ILE A 307 1.19 3.70 -1.43
N TYR A 308 -0.03 3.33 -1.79
CA TYR A 308 -0.62 2.01 -2.05
C TYR A 308 -0.19 0.75 -1.26
N LEU A 309 -1.23 0.08 -0.73
CA LEU A 309 -1.58 -1.34 -0.91
C LEU A 309 -3.08 -1.50 -1.13
#